data_AF-A0A6V8Q7D5-F1
#
_entry.id   AF-A0A6V8Q7D5-F1
#
_cell.length_a   1.000
_cell.length_b   1.000
_cell.length_c   1.000
_cell.angle_alpha   90.00
_cell.angle_beta   90.00
_cell.angle_gamma   90.00
#
_symmetry.space_group_name_H-M   'P 1'
#
loop_
_entity.id
_entity.type
_entity.pdbx_description
1 polymer ?
#
loop_
_entity_poly.entity_id
_entity_poly.type
_entity_poly.pdbx_seq_one_letter_code
_entity_poly.pdbx_strand_id
1 'polypeptide(L)'
;FPQFRVACPDCGVVTEELPFVEPRLTYTRRLAAEVALSCRETRSLKAIAAQYHLDWKTVKEIDKQALEEELPTPAETPARLLAVDEFSIQKRHKYGTTVIDAEA
;
A
#
# COMPACT_ATOMS: atom_id res chain seq x y z
N PHE A 1 12.74 -12.40 -12.03
CA PHE A 1 13.61 -11.58 -12.90
C PHE A 1 14.85 -11.24 -12.09
N PRO A 2 16.07 -11.50 -12.58
CA PRO A 2 17.27 -11.07 -11.90
C PRO A 2 17.37 -9.53 -11.94
N GLN A 3 17.93 -8.94 -10.89
CA GLN A 3 18.36 -7.55 -10.87
C GLN A 3 19.86 -7.54 -10.56
N PHE A 4 20.66 -7.08 -11.51
CA PHE A 4 22.12 -7.07 -11.39
C PHE A 4 22.63 -5.76 -10.80
N ARG A 5 23.75 -5.83 -10.05
CA ARG A 5 24.53 -4.64 -9.70
C ARG A 5 25.51 -4.35 -10.82
N VAL A 6 25.47 -3.13 -11.34
CA VAL A 6 26.32 -2.66 -12.44
C VAL A 6 27.22 -1.53 -11.95
N ALA A 7 28.44 -1.47 -12.47
CA ALA A 7 29.36 -0.36 -12.24
C ALA A 7 29.13 0.71 -13.33
N CYS A 8 28.20 1.62 -13.08
CA CYS A 8 27.91 2.73 -13.97
C CYS A 8 29.07 3.75 -13.93
N PRO A 9 29.62 4.19 -15.08
CA PRO A 9 30.65 5.22 -15.12
C PRO A 9 30.23 6.55 -14.49
N ASP A 10 28.93 6.89 -14.57
CA ASP A 10 28.40 8.17 -14.09
C ASP A 10 27.85 8.08 -12.66
N CYS A 11 27.24 6.96 -12.29
CA CYS A 11 26.51 6.80 -11.02
C CYS A 11 27.25 5.92 -9.98
N GLY A 12 28.35 5.26 -10.35
CA GLY A 12 29.00 4.25 -9.53
C GLY A 12 28.26 2.90 -9.49
N VAL A 13 28.38 2.15 -8.40
CA VAL A 13 27.78 0.80 -8.30
C VAL A 13 26.29 0.88 -7.93
N VAL A 14 25.42 0.72 -8.92
CA VAL A 14 23.95 0.79 -8.79
C VAL A 14 23.29 -0.54 -9.13
N THR A 15 22.03 -0.74 -8.73
CA THR A 15 21.20 -1.82 -9.25
C THR A 15 20.63 -1.40 -10.60
N GLU A 16 20.67 -2.29 -11.59
CA GLU A 16 20.08 -2.03 -12.91
C GLU A 16 18.59 -1.69 -12.79
N GLU A 17 18.13 -0.75 -13.61
CA GLU A 17 16.73 -0.35 -13.64
C GLU A 17 15.98 -1.21 -14.64
N LEU A 18 14.90 -1.85 -14.19
CA LEU A 18 13.97 -2.56 -15.05
C LEU A 18 12.65 -1.77 -15.12
N PRO A 19 12.14 -1.42 -16.31
CA PRO A 19 10.97 -0.54 -16.43
C PRO A 19 9.65 -1.18 -15.92
N PHE A 20 9.65 -2.47 -15.60
CA PHE A 20 8.49 -3.21 -15.11
C PHE A 20 8.63 -3.70 -13.65
N VAL A 21 9.71 -3.35 -12.96
CA VAL A 21 10.02 -3.80 -11.59
C VAL A 21 10.60 -2.64 -10.78
N GLU A 22 10.15 -2.49 -9.55
CA GLU A 22 10.80 -1.58 -8.61
C GLU A 22 12.14 -2.13 -8.08
N PRO A 23 13.15 -1.27 -7.87
CA PRO A 23 14.45 -1.69 -7.36
C PRO A 23 14.32 -2.57 -6.11
N ARG A 24 15.02 -3.71 -6.11
CA ARG A 24 15.07 -4.69 -5.01
C ARG A 24 13.76 -5.44 -4.71
N LEU A 25 12.68 -5.23 -5.47
CA LEU A 25 11.47 -6.04 -5.35
C LEU A 25 11.54 -7.29 -6.24
N THR A 26 10.86 -8.36 -5.84
CA THR A 26 10.84 -9.64 -6.56
C THR A 26 9.54 -9.87 -7.35
N TYR A 27 8.63 -8.90 -7.33
CA TYR A 27 7.39 -8.86 -8.11
C TYR A 27 7.39 -7.68 -9.10
N THR A 28 6.57 -7.78 -10.15
CA THR A 28 6.44 -6.73 -11.17
C THR A 28 5.44 -5.66 -10.75
N ARG A 29 5.57 -4.45 -11.31
CA ARG A 29 4.59 -3.35 -11.13
C ARG A 29 3.17 -3.78 -11.52
N ARG A 30 3.04 -4.50 -12.64
CA ARG A 30 1.75 -5.02 -13.12
C ARG A 30 1.13 -6.03 -12.15
N LEU A 31 1.94 -6.92 -11.55
CA LEU A 31 1.44 -7.84 -10.53
C LEU A 31 0.98 -7.08 -9.28
N ALA A 32 1.74 -6.07 -8.84
CA ALA A 32 1.35 -5.24 -7.70
C ALA A 32 0.02 -4.53 -7.94
N ALA A 33 -0.19 -3.95 -9.13
CA ALA A 33 -1.45 -3.29 -9.49
C ALA A 33 -2.67 -4.24 -9.44
N GLU A 34 -2.54 -5.46 -9.97
CA GLU A 34 -3.62 -6.47 -9.93
C GLU A 34 -3.92 -6.94 -8.49
N VAL A 35 -2.87 -7.10 -7.68
CA VAL A 35 -3.02 -7.45 -6.26
C VAL A 35 -3.71 -6.32 -5.50
N ALA A 36 -3.32 -5.06 -5.73
CA ALA A 36 -3.95 -3.88 -5.13
C ALA A 36 -5.44 -3.79 -5.52
N LEU A 37 -5.77 -4.02 -6.79
CA LEU A 37 -7.15 -4.07 -7.26
C LEU A 37 -7.95 -5.16 -6.54
N SER A 38 -7.39 -6.36 -6.40
CA SER A 38 -8.02 -7.46 -5.66
C SER A 38 -8.23 -7.13 -4.18
N CYS A 39 -7.38 -6.30 -3.57
CA CYS A 39 -7.55 -5.86 -2.18
C CYS A 39 -8.75 -4.93 -1.97
N ARG A 40 -9.33 -4.37 -3.05
CA ARG A 40 -10.58 -3.62 -3.00
C ARG A 40 -11.82 -4.50 -2.85
N GLU A 41 -11.70 -5.79 -3.10
CA GLU A 41 -12.79 -6.74 -2.94
C GLU A 41 -13.01 -7.12 -1.47
N THR A 42 -14.18 -7.70 -1.17
CA THR A 42 -14.53 -8.17 0.18
C THR A 42 -13.87 -9.53 0.52
N ARG A 43 -12.56 -9.66 0.32
CA ARG A 43 -11.76 -10.86 0.61
C ARG A 43 -10.66 -10.56 1.61
N SER A 44 -10.25 -11.56 2.39
CA SER A 44 -9.12 -11.38 3.31
C SER A 44 -7.79 -11.32 2.55
N LEU A 45 -6.81 -10.57 3.07
CA LEU A 45 -5.45 -10.52 2.52
C LEU A 45 -4.81 -11.92 2.37
N LYS A 46 -5.15 -12.87 3.25
CA LYS A 46 -4.67 -14.27 3.14
C LYS A 46 -5.26 -15.00 1.92
N ALA A 47 -6.53 -14.76 1.61
CA ALA A 47 -7.18 -15.37 0.45
C ALA A 47 -6.59 -14.81 -0.85
N ILE A 48 -6.34 -13.50 -0.89
CA ILE A 48 -5.67 -12.84 -2.02
C ILE A 48 -4.23 -13.37 -2.17
N ALA A 49 -3.48 -13.45 -1.06
CA ALA A 49 -2.13 -14.02 -1.05
C ALA A 49 -2.09 -15.45 -1.59
N ALA A 50 -3.08 -16.28 -1.25
CA ALA A 50 -3.20 -17.63 -1.78
C ALA A 50 -3.46 -17.67 -3.30
N GLN A 51 -4.30 -16.77 -3.83
CA GLN A 51 -4.57 -16.66 -5.27
C GLN A 51 -3.32 -16.29 -6.07
N TYR A 52 -2.52 -15.35 -5.55
CA TYR A 52 -1.32 -14.85 -6.25
C TYR A 52 -0.03 -15.57 -5.87
N HIS A 53 -0.10 -16.58 -4.99
CA HIS A 53 1.05 -17.31 -4.45
C HIS A 53 2.10 -16.39 -3.81
N LEU A 54 1.64 -15.37 -3.08
CA LEU A 54 2.48 -14.40 -2.36
C LEU A 54 2.45 -14.64 -0.85
N ASP A 55 3.45 -14.15 -0.13
CA ASP A 55 3.33 -14.00 1.32
C ASP A 55 2.28 -12.94 1.63
N TRP A 56 1.45 -13.19 2.64
CA TRP A 56 0.37 -12.27 3.01
C TRP A 56 0.88 -10.90 3.46
N LYS A 57 2.11 -10.79 3.96
CA LYS A 57 2.75 -9.51 4.27
C LYS A 57 3.12 -8.76 3.00
N THR A 58 3.55 -9.45 1.94
CA THR A 58 3.80 -8.81 0.64
C THR A 58 2.52 -8.20 0.09
N VAL A 59 1.41 -8.94 0.13
CA VAL A 59 0.09 -8.42 -0.26
C VAL A 59 -0.30 -7.21 0.60
N LYS A 60 -0.08 -7.28 1.92
CA LYS A 60 -0.35 -6.17 2.83
C LYS A 60 0.46 -4.91 2.51
N GLU A 61 1.74 -5.05 2.16
CA GLU A 61 2.56 -3.89 1.79
C GLU A 61 2.16 -3.30 0.44
N ILE A 62 1.79 -4.14 -0.55
CA ILE A 62 1.23 -3.66 -1.83
C ILE A 62 -0.05 -2.86 -1.59
N ASP A 63 -0.96 -3.36 -0.76
CA ASP A 63 -2.23 -2.69 -0.43
C ASP A 63 -1.99 -1.33 0.24
N LYS A 64 -1.07 -1.26 1.20
CA LYS A 64 -0.69 0.01 1.84
C LYS A 64 -0.12 1.03 0.85
N GLN A 65 0.79 0.61 -0.02
CA GLN A 65 1.40 1.51 -1.00
C GLN A 65 0.33 2.08 -1.95
N ALA A 66 -0.59 1.22 -2.43
CA ALA A 66 -1.70 1.66 -3.25
C ALA A 66 -2.64 2.63 -2.50
N LEU A 67 -2.91 2.38 -1.22
CA LEU A 67 -3.68 3.29 -0.37
C LEU A 67 -2.97 4.62 -0.17
N GLU A 68 -1.66 4.63 0.08
CA GLU A 68 -0.88 5.86 0.25
C GLU A 68 -0.87 6.73 -1.00
N GLU A 69 -0.87 6.12 -2.19
CA GLU A 69 -0.95 6.84 -3.48
C GLU A 69 -2.35 7.43 -3.75
N GLU A 70 -3.41 6.75 -3.32
CA GLU A 70 -4.79 7.18 -3.54
C GLU A 70 -5.33 8.12 -2.46
N LEU A 71 -4.81 8.03 -1.23
CA LEU A 71 -5.31 8.83 -0.12
C LEU A 71 -4.94 10.30 -0.33
N PRO A 72 -5.93 11.21 -0.30
CA PRO A 72 -5.65 12.63 -0.41
C PRO A 72 -4.83 13.10 0.79
N THR A 73 -3.95 14.07 0.56
CA THR A 73 -3.36 14.81 1.66
C THR A 73 -4.48 15.51 2.45
N PRO A 74 -4.49 15.45 3.79
CA PRO A 74 -5.47 16.17 4.59
C PRO A 74 -5.49 17.65 4.24
N ALA A 75 -6.68 18.24 4.12
CA ALA A 75 -6.82 19.66 3.88
C ALA A 75 -6.21 20.47 5.05
N GLU A 76 -5.50 21.55 4.73
CA GLU A 76 -4.95 22.47 5.75
C GLU A 76 -6.02 23.45 6.28
N THR A 77 -7.24 23.40 5.73
CA THR A 77 -8.33 24.28 6.16
C THR A 77 -8.79 23.87 7.57
N PRO A 78 -8.90 24.81 8.51
CA PRO A 78 -9.40 24.50 9.84
C PRO A 78 -10.85 24.03 9.77
N ALA A 79 -11.12 22.84 10.31
CA ALA A 79 -12.46 22.27 10.35
C ALA A 79 -13.39 23.13 11.21
N ARG A 80 -14.62 23.38 10.73
CA ARG A 80 -15.62 24.17 11.47
C ARG A 80 -16.48 23.32 12.39
N LEU A 81 -16.78 22.09 12.00
CA LEU A 81 -17.56 21.15 12.78
C LEU A 81 -16.95 19.74 12.71
N LEU A 82 -16.35 19.28 13.82
CA LEU A 82 -15.78 17.94 13.87
C LEU A 82 -16.85 16.91 14.22
N ALA A 83 -17.01 15.90 13.36
CA ALA A 83 -17.69 14.67 13.71
C ALA A 83 -16.66 13.61 14.09
N VAL A 84 -16.87 12.98 15.25
CA VAL A 84 -15.97 11.98 15.81
C VAL A 84 -16.77 10.71 16.07
N ASP A 85 -16.24 9.58 15.60
CA ASP A 85 -16.79 8.25 15.86
C ASP A 85 -15.70 7.29 16.34
N GLU A 86 -16.07 6.32 17.18
CA GLU A 86 -15.17 5.29 17.70
C GLU A 86 -15.75 3.90 17.44
N PHE A 87 -14.95 3.05 16.79
CA PHE A 87 -15.34 1.67 16.49
C PHE A 87 -14.31 0.66 16.97
N SER A 88 -14.77 -0.51 17.39
CA SER A 88 -13.90 -1.60 17.84
C SER A 88 -13.32 -2.35 16.65
N ILE A 89 -11.99 -2.32 16.51
CA ILE A 89 -11.25 -3.01 15.43
C ILE A 89 -11.08 -4.50 15.76
N GLN A 90 -10.92 -4.83 17.04
CA GLN A 90 -10.73 -6.21 17.49
C GLN A 90 -11.25 -6.37 18.92
N LYS A 91 -11.64 -7.61 19.28
CA LYS A 91 -11.93 -7.99 20.67
C LYS A 91 -10.78 -7.54 21.59
N ARG A 92 -11.12 -7.18 22.83
CA ARG A 92 -10.19 -6.73 23.91
C ARG A 92 -9.67 -5.30 23.77
N HIS A 93 -10.59 -4.34 23.61
CA HIS A 93 -10.30 -2.91 23.77
C HIS A 93 -9.31 -2.32 22.76
N LYS A 94 -9.36 -2.75 21.49
CA LYS A 94 -8.63 -2.09 20.41
C LYS A 94 -9.59 -1.29 19.55
N TYR A 95 -9.51 0.03 19.66
CA TYR A 95 -10.43 0.95 19.02
C TYR A 95 -9.74 1.75 17.92
N GLY A 96 -10.51 2.11 16.90
CA GLY A 96 -10.17 3.11 15.91
C GLY A 96 -11.08 4.32 16.09
N THR A 97 -10.52 5.51 15.93
CA THR A 97 -11.27 6.76 15.96
C THR A 97 -11.24 7.37 14.56
N THR A 98 -12.41 7.70 14.04
CA THR A 98 -12.55 8.48 12.80
C THR A 98 -12.91 9.92 13.18
N VAL A 99 -12.17 10.88 12.62
CA VAL A 99 -12.42 12.31 12.77
C VAL A 99 -12.58 12.90 11.37
N ILE A 100 -13.70 13.57 11.13
CA ILE A 100 -13.98 14.25 9.86
C ILE A 100 -14.47 15.67 10.13
N ASP A 101 -14.28 16.56 9.16
CA ASP A 101 -15.07 17.79 9.09
C ASP A 101 -16.45 17.45 8.51
N ALA A 102 -17.50 17.68 9.30
CA ALA A 102 -18.88 17.37 8.92
C ALA A 102 -19.46 18.35 7.89
N GLU A 103 -18.71 19.41 7.54
CA GLU A 103 -19.14 20.46 6.62
C GLU A 103 -18.21 20.63 5.40
N ALA A 104 -17.25 19.72 5.24
CA ALA A 104 -16.36 19.66 4.07
C ALA A 104 -17.05 19.18 2.79
#